data_AF-A0A950T000-F1
#
_entry.id   AF-A0A950T000-F1
#
_cell.length_a   1.000
_cell.length_b   1.000
_cell.length_c   1.000
_cell.angle_alpha   90.00
_cell.angle_beta   90.00
_cell.angle_gamma   90.00
#
_symmetry.space_group_name_H-M   'P 1'
#
loop_
_entity.id
_entity.type
_entity.pdbx_description
1 polymer ?
#
loop_
_entity_poly.entity_id
_entity_poly.type
_entity_poly.pdbx_seq_one_letter_code
_entity_poly.pdbx_strand_id
1 'polypeptide(L)'
;AQIPHHPLRVYVMGDRAIRREPATSEDIAEMRRLTEEAVRAGAFGFTTSRTNAHKTTQGEMVPGRFAEIDELTGIGKGLGAAGAGTFGMNSDFEDEAAEFAWLTRLARETARPAWFLLTDRPTDPERWRRIMAGVHQARAAGASVTAQIAGRPVGVILGIATSLNPFACAKATSHSRACHCPSGLSAYGIPRCVGQSSTTGRLQRCSAASALSCSLPPASGIACM
;
A
#
# COMPACT_ATOMS: atom_id res chain seq x y z
N ALA A 1 6.41 21.89 -6.24
CA ALA A 1 6.73 20.75 -5.35
C ALA A 1 5.43 20.16 -4.77
N GLN A 2 5.46 18.97 -4.18
CA GLN A 2 4.32 18.34 -3.46
C GLN A 2 4.68 18.14 -1.98
N ILE A 3 3.68 17.98 -1.11
CA ILE A 3 3.86 17.51 0.27
C ILE A 3 3.55 16.01 0.29
N PRO A 4 4.57 15.14 0.28
CA PRO A 4 4.35 13.71 0.33
C PRO A 4 4.02 13.29 1.76
N HIS A 5 2.96 12.48 1.89
CA HIS A 5 2.47 12.01 3.20
C HIS A 5 3.48 11.18 3.99
N HIS A 6 4.22 10.28 3.35
CA HIS A 6 5.16 9.38 4.04
C HIS A 6 6.31 10.13 4.73
N PRO A 7 7.07 11.01 4.03
CA PRO A 7 8.09 11.82 4.68
C PRO A 7 7.49 12.78 5.73
N LEU A 8 6.28 13.32 5.49
CA LEU A 8 5.61 14.17 6.47
C LEU A 8 5.31 13.43 7.78
N ARG A 9 4.79 12.19 7.70
CA ARG A 9 4.59 11.34 8.88
C ARG A 9 5.90 11.07 9.61
N VAL A 10 6.96 10.72 8.89
CA VAL A 10 8.27 10.45 9.50
C VAL A 10 8.85 11.70 10.16
N TYR A 11 8.68 12.87 9.53
CA TYR A 11 9.12 14.14 10.09
C TYR A 11 8.42 14.49 11.41
N VAL A 12 7.09 14.32 11.47
CA VAL A 12 6.30 14.67 12.66
C VAL A 12 6.37 13.60 13.74
N MET A 13 6.24 12.32 13.38
CA MET A 13 6.06 11.22 14.33
C MET A 13 7.35 10.43 14.61
N GLY A 14 8.42 10.64 13.83
CA GLY A 14 9.66 9.87 13.93
C GLY A 14 9.45 8.37 13.74
N ASP A 15 10.07 7.56 14.60
CA ASP A 15 10.01 6.10 14.54
C ASP A 15 8.59 5.53 14.67
N ARG A 16 7.66 6.28 15.29
CA ARG A 16 6.25 5.86 15.39
C ARG A 16 5.61 5.73 14.01
N ALA A 17 5.97 6.59 13.06
CA ALA A 17 5.52 6.46 11.68
C ALA A 17 6.08 5.20 11.02
N ILE A 18 7.35 4.86 11.26
CA ILE A 18 7.98 3.65 10.71
C ILE A 18 7.32 2.39 11.26
N ARG A 19 6.95 2.39 12.55
CA ARG A 19 6.17 1.32 13.18
C ARG A 19 4.69 1.33 12.78
N ARG A 20 4.24 2.30 11.98
CA ARG A 20 2.85 2.47 11.50
C ARG A 20 1.85 2.62 12.65
N GLU A 21 2.26 3.28 13.72
CA GLU A 21 1.35 3.64 14.81
C GLU A 21 0.30 4.67 14.33
N PRO A 22 -0.93 4.65 14.87
CA PRO A 22 -1.90 5.72 14.63
C PRO A 22 -1.33 7.09 14.99
N ALA A 23 -1.65 8.10 14.16
CA ALA A 23 -1.30 9.49 14.44
C ALA A 23 -2.20 10.03 15.55
N THR A 24 -1.63 10.70 16.55
CA THR A 24 -2.43 11.37 17.59
C THR A 24 -3.06 12.66 17.05
N SER A 25 -3.93 13.28 17.86
CA SER A 25 -4.47 14.61 17.58
C SER A 25 -3.38 15.66 17.34
N GLU A 26 -2.29 15.59 18.11
CA GLU A 26 -1.16 16.52 18.02
C GLU A 26 -0.36 16.27 16.75
N ASP A 27 -0.10 15.00 16.40
CA ASP A 27 0.57 14.63 15.16
C ASP A 27 -0.23 15.16 13.95
N ILE A 28 -1.55 14.96 13.95
CA ILE A 28 -2.44 15.42 12.87
C ILE A 28 -2.46 16.95 12.78
N ALA A 29 -2.52 17.65 13.92
CA ALA A 29 -2.50 19.11 13.97
C ALA A 29 -1.19 19.67 13.39
N GLU A 30 -0.06 19.06 13.72
CA GLU A 30 1.24 19.50 13.19
C GLU A 30 1.39 19.19 11.70
N MET A 31 0.99 17.99 11.26
CA MET A 31 0.99 17.64 9.82
C MET A 31 0.07 18.56 9.01
N ARG A 32 -1.08 18.96 9.58
CA ARG A 32 -1.97 19.96 8.99
C ARG A 32 -1.28 21.32 8.86
N ARG A 33 -0.64 21.81 9.94
CA ARG A 33 0.07 23.10 9.97
C ARG A 33 1.17 23.14 8.90
N LEU A 34 1.99 22.10 8.83
CA LEU A 34 3.06 21.98 7.83
C LEU A 34 2.52 21.89 6.40
N THR A 35 1.38 21.22 6.20
CA THR A 35 0.73 21.15 4.88
C THR A 35 0.23 22.53 4.44
N GLU A 36 -0.39 23.29 5.35
CA GLU A 36 -0.79 24.67 5.07
C GLU A 36 0.42 25.55 4.73
N GLU A 37 1.47 25.50 5.55
CA GLU A 37 2.70 26.26 5.36
C GLU A 37 3.35 25.97 4.01
N ALA A 38 3.49 24.69 3.66
CA ALA A 38 4.10 24.28 2.39
C ALA A 38 3.30 24.73 1.17
N VAL A 39 1.95 24.71 1.25
CA VAL A 39 1.10 25.24 0.17
C VAL A 39 1.24 26.75 0.05
N ARG A 40 1.27 27.48 1.18
CA ARG A 40 1.54 28.94 1.17
C ARG A 40 2.92 29.27 0.60
N ALA A 41 3.90 28.37 0.77
CA ALA A 41 5.23 28.47 0.18
C ALA A 41 5.30 28.04 -1.31
N GLY A 42 4.19 27.65 -1.93
CA GLY A 42 4.10 27.34 -3.37
C GLY A 42 4.08 25.86 -3.72
N ALA A 43 3.84 24.96 -2.76
CA ALA A 43 3.59 23.57 -3.08
C ALA A 43 2.21 23.39 -3.74
N PHE A 44 2.14 22.48 -4.73
CA PHE A 44 0.92 22.22 -5.50
C PHE A 44 -0.17 21.50 -4.68
N GLY A 45 0.19 20.85 -3.59
CA GLY A 45 -0.76 20.11 -2.76
C GLY A 45 -0.15 18.93 -2.02
N PHE A 46 -1.03 18.16 -1.41
CA PHE A 46 -0.70 16.99 -0.60
C PHE A 46 -1.01 15.70 -1.37
N THR A 47 -0.14 14.70 -1.23
CA THR A 47 -0.35 13.38 -1.86
C THR A 47 -0.12 12.23 -0.90
N THR A 48 -1.00 11.25 -0.92
CA THR A 48 -0.94 10.02 -0.11
C THR A 48 -1.13 8.75 -0.94
N SER A 49 -0.87 7.60 -0.33
CA SER A 49 -1.12 6.30 -0.92
C SER A 49 -1.59 5.30 0.13
N ARG A 50 -2.73 4.66 -0.18
CA ARG A 50 -3.35 3.54 0.53
C ARG A 50 -3.30 2.25 -0.30
N THR A 51 -2.35 2.10 -1.23
CA THR A 51 -2.21 0.89 -2.04
C THR A 51 -1.30 -0.17 -1.39
N ASN A 52 -1.66 -1.44 -1.54
CA ASN A 52 -0.84 -2.59 -1.13
C ASN A 52 0.44 -2.76 -1.98
N ALA A 53 0.53 -2.07 -3.12
CA ALA A 53 1.69 -2.14 -4.01
C ALA A 53 2.91 -1.37 -3.49
N HIS A 54 2.73 -0.36 -2.63
CA HIS A 54 3.82 0.43 -2.10
C HIS A 54 4.47 -0.22 -0.88
N LYS A 55 5.72 -0.66 -1.05
CA LYS A 55 6.49 -1.38 -0.03
C LYS A 55 7.86 -0.77 0.17
N THR A 56 8.42 -0.94 1.37
CA THR A 56 9.82 -0.65 1.67
C THR A 56 10.73 -1.65 0.98
N THR A 57 12.05 -1.40 0.99
CA THR A 57 13.06 -2.34 0.46
C THR A 57 13.06 -3.69 1.19
N GLN A 58 12.58 -3.72 2.44
CA GLN A 58 12.40 -4.94 3.22
C GLN A 58 11.05 -5.63 2.96
N GLY A 59 10.24 -5.10 2.03
CA GLY A 59 8.95 -5.67 1.67
C GLY A 59 7.80 -5.32 2.62
N GLU A 60 8.04 -4.49 3.63
CA GLU A 60 7.01 -4.02 4.56
C GLU A 60 6.12 -2.93 3.95
N MET A 61 4.93 -2.74 4.50
CA MET A 61 4.07 -1.62 4.09
C MET A 61 4.69 -0.27 4.47
N VAL A 62 4.55 0.70 3.56
CA VAL A 62 4.98 2.08 3.77
C VAL A 62 4.19 2.76 4.91
N PRO A 63 4.79 3.73 5.63
CA PRO A 63 4.21 4.36 6.83
C PRO A 63 2.75 4.82 6.74
N GLY A 64 2.33 5.37 5.61
CA GLY A 64 1.01 5.97 5.40
C GLY A 64 -0.06 4.99 4.92
N ARG A 65 0.29 3.71 4.68
CA ARG A 65 -0.63 2.71 4.11
C ARG A 65 -1.92 2.57 4.91
N PHE A 66 -1.80 2.57 6.24
CA PHE A 66 -2.89 2.38 7.19
C PHE A 66 -3.32 3.66 7.88
N ALA A 67 -3.01 4.82 7.29
CA ALA A 67 -3.47 6.10 7.82
C ALA A 67 -4.99 6.13 7.93
N GLU A 68 -5.48 6.57 9.07
CA GLU A 68 -6.90 6.65 9.35
C GLU A 68 -7.54 7.80 8.57
N ILE A 69 -8.85 7.73 8.36
CA ILE A 69 -9.59 8.76 7.64
C ILE A 69 -9.47 10.12 8.34
N ASP A 70 -9.44 10.12 9.68
CA ASP A 70 -9.29 11.34 10.47
C ASP A 70 -7.94 12.01 10.27
N GLU A 71 -6.86 11.22 10.12
CA GLU A 71 -5.53 11.72 9.78
C GLU A 71 -5.55 12.37 8.39
N LEU A 72 -6.05 11.67 7.37
CA LEU A 72 -6.08 12.18 6.00
C LEU A 72 -6.96 13.42 5.87
N THR A 73 -8.11 13.42 6.55
CA THR A 73 -9.05 14.55 6.56
C THR A 73 -8.45 15.73 7.32
N GLY A 74 -7.79 15.47 8.47
CA GLY A 74 -7.13 16.49 9.27
C GLY A 74 -6.01 17.20 8.50
N ILE A 75 -5.16 16.44 7.81
CA ILE A 75 -4.11 16.99 6.94
C ILE A 75 -4.74 17.77 5.78
N GLY A 76 -5.75 17.20 5.12
CA GLY A 76 -6.45 17.83 4.00
C GLY A 76 -7.10 19.18 4.36
N LYS A 77 -7.54 19.38 5.61
CA LYS A 77 -8.02 20.67 6.10
C LYS A 77 -6.96 21.79 6.05
N GLY A 78 -5.67 21.44 6.00
CA GLY A 78 -4.58 22.39 5.75
C GLY A 78 -4.66 23.03 4.36
N LEU A 79 -5.08 22.28 3.35
CA LEU A 79 -5.32 22.80 2.00
C LEU A 79 -6.48 23.80 1.97
N GLY A 80 -7.55 23.50 2.72
CA GLY A 80 -8.69 24.41 2.90
C GLY A 80 -8.27 25.72 3.58
N ALA A 81 -7.49 25.64 4.66
CA ALA A 81 -6.97 26.80 5.38
C ALA A 81 -6.03 27.68 4.53
N ALA A 82 -5.19 27.05 3.70
CA ALA A 82 -4.35 27.75 2.74
C ALA A 82 -5.17 28.42 1.60
N GLY A 83 -6.40 27.97 1.36
CA GLY A 83 -7.20 28.41 0.23
C GLY A 83 -6.60 28.02 -1.13
N ALA A 84 -5.71 27.03 -1.18
CA ALA A 84 -4.98 26.62 -2.38
C ALA A 84 -4.56 25.14 -2.31
N GLY A 85 -4.06 24.63 -3.44
CA GLY A 85 -3.56 23.26 -3.56
C GLY A 85 -4.62 22.20 -3.80
N THR A 86 -4.17 20.97 -4.05
CA THR A 86 -5.02 19.80 -4.33
C THR A 86 -4.67 18.60 -3.44
N PHE A 87 -5.66 17.74 -3.19
CA PHE A 87 -5.49 16.48 -2.48
C PHE A 87 -5.36 15.33 -3.49
N GLY A 88 -4.23 14.63 -3.50
CA GLY A 88 -3.96 13.49 -4.37
C GLY A 88 -3.88 12.17 -3.62
N MET A 89 -4.40 11.10 -4.20
CA MET A 89 -4.36 9.78 -3.57
C MET A 89 -4.22 8.61 -4.55
N ASN A 90 -3.36 7.65 -4.20
CA ASN A 90 -3.51 6.29 -4.70
C ASN A 90 -4.32 5.46 -3.71
N SER A 91 -5.35 4.79 -4.18
CA SER A 91 -6.14 3.86 -3.36
C SER A 91 -6.47 2.63 -4.17
N ASP A 92 -6.49 1.48 -3.49
CA ASP A 92 -6.97 0.25 -4.08
C ASP A 92 -8.51 0.22 -4.13
N PHE A 93 -9.23 1.19 -3.53
CA PHE A 93 -10.69 1.20 -3.41
C PHE A 93 -11.23 -0.21 -3.08
N GLU A 94 -10.74 -0.79 -1.98
CA GLU A 94 -11.22 -2.10 -1.49
C GLU A 94 -12.70 -1.99 -1.08
N ASP A 95 -13.05 -0.90 -0.39
CA ASP A 95 -14.44 -0.45 -0.18
C ASP A 95 -14.65 0.84 -0.98
N GLU A 96 -15.25 0.70 -2.17
CA GLU A 96 -15.54 1.82 -3.07
C GLU A 96 -16.43 2.87 -2.39
N ALA A 97 -17.44 2.45 -1.64
CA ALA A 97 -18.43 3.34 -1.04
C ALA A 97 -17.84 4.16 0.11
N ALA A 98 -17.09 3.50 1.00
CA ALA A 98 -16.41 4.19 2.09
C ALA A 98 -15.36 5.18 1.56
N GLU A 99 -14.59 4.79 0.53
CA GLU A 99 -13.54 5.65 -0.02
C GLU A 99 -14.13 6.92 -0.66
N PHE A 100 -15.24 6.79 -1.41
CA PHE A 100 -15.93 7.95 -1.95
C PHE A 100 -16.59 8.81 -0.87
N ALA A 101 -17.13 8.22 0.19
CA ALA A 101 -17.82 8.95 1.25
C ALA A 101 -16.90 9.98 1.93
N TRP A 102 -15.71 9.57 2.37
CA TRP A 102 -14.79 10.50 3.03
C TRP A 102 -14.11 11.46 2.05
N LEU A 103 -13.77 11.01 0.83
CA LEU A 103 -13.13 11.86 -0.17
C LEU A 103 -14.08 12.99 -0.63
N THR A 104 -15.36 12.66 -0.84
CA THR A 104 -16.42 13.63 -1.18
C THR A 104 -16.60 14.63 -0.05
N ARG A 105 -16.65 14.16 1.21
CA ARG A 105 -16.74 15.02 2.40
C ARG A 105 -15.56 15.99 2.48
N LEU A 106 -14.33 15.48 2.35
CA LEU A 106 -13.11 16.27 2.40
C LEU A 106 -13.10 17.37 1.32
N ALA A 107 -13.39 17.00 0.07
CA ALA A 107 -13.39 17.96 -1.05
C ALA A 107 -14.46 19.05 -0.88
N ARG A 108 -15.62 18.73 -0.28
CA ARG A 108 -16.66 19.72 0.04
C ARG A 108 -16.24 20.64 1.18
N GLU A 109 -15.80 20.08 2.31
CA GLU A 109 -15.44 20.85 3.51
C GLU A 109 -14.28 21.82 3.24
N THR A 110 -13.31 21.41 2.42
CA THR A 110 -12.14 22.23 2.08
C THR A 110 -12.34 23.11 0.86
N ALA A 111 -13.41 22.85 0.09
CA ALA A 111 -13.62 23.39 -1.25
C ALA A 111 -12.40 23.21 -2.18
N ARG A 112 -11.50 22.24 -1.91
CA ARG A 112 -10.28 22.01 -2.70
C ARG A 112 -10.46 20.80 -3.63
N PRO A 113 -9.85 20.81 -4.83
CA PRO A 113 -9.89 19.66 -5.72
C PRO A 113 -9.22 18.45 -5.11
N ALA A 114 -9.87 17.29 -5.22
CA ALA A 114 -9.31 15.99 -4.87
C ALA A 114 -9.21 15.11 -6.12
N TRP A 115 -8.12 14.36 -6.25
CA TRP A 115 -7.92 13.41 -7.33
C TRP A 115 -7.37 12.08 -6.85
N PHE A 116 -7.64 11.04 -7.62
CA PHE A 116 -7.07 9.72 -7.38
C PHE A 116 -6.68 9.01 -8.67
N LEU A 117 -5.74 8.08 -8.61
CA LEU A 117 -5.41 7.23 -9.75
C LEU A 117 -6.47 6.14 -9.94
N LEU A 118 -7.17 6.17 -11.07
CA LEU A 118 -8.07 5.13 -11.52
C LEU A 118 -7.24 3.95 -12.04
N THR A 119 -7.23 2.88 -11.27
CA THR A 119 -6.67 1.60 -11.66
C THR A 119 -7.79 0.68 -12.14
N ASP A 120 -7.46 -0.32 -12.94
CA ASP A 120 -8.40 -1.38 -13.31
C ASP A 120 -7.84 -2.74 -12.87
N ARG A 121 -8.71 -3.75 -12.76
CA ARG A 121 -8.32 -5.12 -12.39
C ARG A 121 -8.79 -6.11 -13.44
N PRO A 122 -7.92 -7.02 -13.92
CA PRO A 122 -8.33 -8.06 -14.86
C PRO A 122 -9.47 -8.95 -14.35
N THR A 123 -9.59 -9.09 -13.03
CA THR A 123 -10.63 -9.90 -12.37
C THR A 123 -11.97 -9.19 -12.21
N ASP A 124 -12.04 -7.88 -12.50
CA ASP A 124 -13.25 -7.07 -12.33
C ASP A 124 -13.35 -6.00 -13.43
N PRO A 125 -13.75 -6.39 -14.66
CA PRO A 125 -13.76 -5.50 -15.83
C PRO A 125 -14.75 -4.33 -15.73
N GLU A 126 -15.75 -4.43 -14.85
CA GLU A 126 -16.76 -3.39 -14.66
C GLU A 126 -16.36 -2.35 -13.60
N ARG A 127 -15.24 -2.57 -12.90
CA ARG A 127 -14.78 -1.72 -11.80
C ARG A 127 -14.65 -0.26 -12.20
N TRP A 128 -14.01 0.02 -13.34
CA TRP A 128 -13.79 1.39 -13.77
C TRP A 128 -15.11 2.15 -13.99
N ARG A 129 -16.17 1.47 -14.48
CA ARG A 129 -17.49 2.08 -14.67
C ARG A 129 -18.11 2.46 -13.33
N ARG A 130 -18.05 1.58 -12.33
CA ARG A 130 -18.56 1.86 -10.98
C ARG A 130 -17.81 3.01 -10.32
N ILE A 131 -16.48 3.03 -10.42
CA ILE A 131 -15.67 4.13 -9.87
C ILE A 131 -15.98 5.46 -10.59
N MET A 132 -16.13 5.46 -11.91
CA MET A 132 -16.53 6.66 -12.64
C MET A 132 -17.94 7.13 -12.25
N ALA A 133 -18.89 6.21 -12.03
CA ALA A 133 -20.21 6.55 -11.50
C ALA A 133 -20.12 7.22 -10.12
N GLY A 134 -19.26 6.73 -9.23
CA GLY A 134 -18.96 7.37 -7.94
C GLY A 134 -18.39 8.79 -8.09
N VAL A 135 -17.50 9.02 -9.05
CA VAL A 135 -17.00 10.37 -9.38
C VAL A 135 -18.13 11.30 -9.83
N HIS A 136 -19.04 10.82 -10.69
CA HIS A 136 -20.18 11.61 -11.15
C HIS A 136 -21.12 11.98 -9.98
N GLN A 137 -21.38 11.03 -9.08
CA GLN A 137 -22.19 11.26 -7.88
C GLN A 137 -21.53 12.29 -6.94
N ALA A 138 -20.22 12.16 -6.69
CA ALA A 138 -19.48 13.11 -5.86
C ALA A 138 -19.53 14.53 -6.44
N ARG A 139 -19.36 14.68 -7.76
CA ARG A 139 -19.46 15.96 -8.46
C ARG A 139 -20.87 16.55 -8.42
N ALA A 140 -21.90 15.73 -8.60
CA ALA A 140 -23.29 16.16 -8.47
C ALA A 140 -23.61 16.65 -7.03
N ALA A 141 -22.94 16.09 -6.02
CA ALA A 141 -23.02 16.55 -4.63
C ALA A 141 -22.16 17.80 -4.31
N GLY A 142 -21.55 18.44 -5.33
CA GLY A 142 -20.76 19.65 -5.19
C GLY A 142 -19.29 19.44 -4.79
N ALA A 143 -18.78 18.21 -4.84
CA ALA A 143 -17.39 17.90 -4.55
C ALA A 143 -16.53 17.92 -5.83
N SER A 144 -15.40 18.62 -5.82
CA SER A 144 -14.44 18.58 -6.93
C SER A 144 -13.56 17.34 -6.83
N VAL A 145 -14.08 16.20 -7.26
CA VAL A 145 -13.37 14.90 -7.28
C VAL A 145 -13.04 14.50 -8.71
N THR A 146 -11.82 14.03 -8.97
CA THR A 146 -11.39 13.61 -10.32
C THR A 146 -10.64 12.29 -10.30
N ALA A 147 -11.08 11.34 -11.12
CA ALA A 147 -10.31 10.16 -11.46
C ALA A 147 -9.25 10.49 -12.53
N GLN A 148 -8.00 10.11 -12.29
CA GLN A 148 -6.89 10.25 -13.24
C GLN A 148 -6.52 8.88 -13.81
N ILE A 149 -6.39 8.78 -15.13
CA ILE A 149 -5.88 7.59 -15.81
C ILE A 149 -4.41 7.82 -16.14
N ALA A 150 -3.57 6.79 -15.94
CA ALA A 150 -2.19 6.85 -16.36
C ALA A 150 -2.09 6.82 -17.89
N GLY A 151 -1.38 7.78 -18.49
CA GLY A 151 -1.15 7.82 -19.94
C GLY A 151 -0.24 6.69 -20.47
N ARG A 152 0.28 5.84 -19.58
CA ARG A 152 1.04 4.64 -19.89
C ARG A 152 0.75 3.55 -18.86
N PRO A 153 0.90 2.26 -19.22
CA PRO A 153 0.81 1.18 -18.25
C PRO A 153 1.84 1.30 -17.12
N VAL A 154 1.51 0.71 -15.98
CA VAL A 154 2.46 0.53 -14.87
C VAL A 154 3.51 -0.49 -15.32
N GLY A 155 4.77 -0.05 -15.44
CA GLY A 155 5.90 -0.93 -15.71
C GLY A 155 6.32 -1.65 -14.43
N VAL A 156 6.58 -2.94 -14.53
CA VAL A 156 7.15 -3.76 -13.44
C VAL A 156 8.46 -4.38 -13.92
N ILE A 157 9.47 -4.40 -13.03
CA ILE A 157 10.70 -5.14 -13.27
C ILE A 157 10.48 -6.54 -12.70
N LEU A 158 10.56 -7.54 -13.57
CA LEU A 158 10.44 -8.94 -13.22
C LEU A 158 11.82 -9.60 -13.28
N GLY A 159 12.14 -10.36 -12.25
CA GLY A 159 13.35 -11.15 -12.14
C GLY A 159 13.11 -12.38 -11.28
N ILE A 160 13.99 -13.37 -11.38
CA ILE A 160 13.86 -14.61 -10.58
C ILE A 160 13.94 -14.30 -9.07
N ALA A 161 14.75 -13.31 -8.69
CA ALA A 161 14.95 -12.90 -7.30
C ALA A 161 14.02 -11.77 -6.82
N THR A 162 13.13 -11.24 -7.68
CA THR A 162 12.21 -10.16 -7.28
C THR A 162 10.92 -10.71 -6.70
N SER A 163 10.22 -9.89 -5.90
CA SER A 163 8.96 -10.27 -5.25
C SER A 163 7.85 -10.67 -6.24
N LEU A 164 7.89 -10.11 -7.45
CA LEU A 164 7.10 -10.56 -8.60
C LEU A 164 8.04 -11.16 -9.63
N ASN A 165 7.81 -12.40 -10.03
CA ASN A 165 8.56 -13.08 -11.07
C ASN A 165 7.62 -13.69 -12.12
N PRO A 166 8.09 -13.99 -13.34
CA PRO A 166 7.23 -14.48 -14.43
C PRO A 166 6.49 -15.80 -14.12
N PHE A 167 6.94 -16.55 -13.11
CA PHE A 167 6.35 -17.82 -12.70
C PHE A 167 5.40 -17.70 -11.49
N ALA A 168 5.28 -16.50 -10.90
CA ALA A 168 4.49 -16.27 -9.68
C ALA A 168 2.97 -16.46 -9.89
N CYS A 169 2.48 -16.30 -11.12
CA CYS A 169 1.05 -16.42 -11.46
C CYS A 169 0.72 -17.66 -12.32
N ALA A 170 1.70 -18.52 -12.61
CA ALA A 170 1.47 -19.73 -13.38
C ALA A 170 0.84 -20.81 -12.49
N LYS A 171 -0.36 -21.31 -12.84
CA LYS A 171 -1.02 -22.40 -12.09
C LYS A 171 -0.16 -23.68 -12.00
N ALA A 172 0.76 -23.88 -12.94
CA ALA A 172 1.63 -25.06 -13.02
C ALA A 172 2.69 -25.14 -11.90
N THR A 173 3.07 -24.04 -11.26
CA THR A 173 4.10 -24.05 -10.20
C THR A 173 3.57 -24.41 -8.81
N SER A 174 2.25 -24.58 -8.65
CA SER A 174 1.65 -25.07 -7.40
C SER A 174 2.08 -26.50 -7.03
N HIS A 175 2.59 -27.28 -7.99
CA HIS A 175 3.14 -28.62 -7.76
C HIS A 175 4.67 -28.68 -7.67
N SER A 176 5.38 -27.61 -8.05
CA SER A 176 6.84 -27.62 -8.02
C SER A 176 7.36 -27.04 -6.71
N ARG A 177 7.28 -27.84 -5.65
CA ARG A 177 8.19 -27.76 -4.48
C ARG A 177 9.67 -28.02 -4.85
N ALA A 178 9.96 -28.11 -6.15
CA ALA A 178 11.22 -28.54 -6.75
C ALA A 178 11.78 -27.54 -7.77
N CYS A 179 11.54 -26.23 -7.61
CA CYS A 179 12.51 -25.27 -8.13
C CYS A 179 13.75 -25.35 -7.23
N HIS A 180 14.66 -26.26 -7.58
CA HIS A 180 15.99 -26.33 -6.98
C HIS A 180 16.64 -24.96 -7.17
N CYS A 181 16.75 -24.22 -6.08
CA CYS A 181 17.60 -23.04 -6.03
C CYS A 181 19.02 -23.53 -6.39
N PRO A 182 19.69 -22.98 -7.42
CA PRO A 182 21.08 -23.31 -7.67
C PRO A 182 21.84 -23.06 -6.37
N SER A 183 22.63 -24.04 -5.94
CA SER A 183 23.32 -24.10 -4.64
C SER A 183 24.26 -22.93 -4.33
N GLY A 184 24.36 -21.92 -5.21
CA GLY A 184 25.12 -20.69 -5.03
C GLY A 184 24.36 -19.49 -4.42
N LEU A 185 23.03 -19.53 -4.24
CA LEU A 185 22.28 -18.37 -3.72
C LEU A 185 22.15 -18.33 -2.18
N SER A 186 22.65 -19.33 -1.47
CA SER A 186 22.69 -19.33 0.01
C SER A 186 23.61 -18.25 0.58
N ALA A 187 24.46 -17.62 -0.24
CA ALA A 187 25.39 -16.56 0.19
C ALA A 187 24.71 -15.20 0.47
N TYR A 188 23.46 -15.00 0.04
CA TYR A 188 22.77 -13.70 0.12
C TYR A 188 21.73 -13.55 1.23
N GLY A 189 21.69 -14.48 2.20
CA GLY A 189 20.89 -14.30 3.43
C GLY A 189 19.38 -14.13 3.23
N ILE A 190 18.81 -14.55 2.10
CA ILE A 190 17.37 -14.44 1.83
C ILE A 190 16.63 -15.43 2.74
N PRO A 191 15.70 -14.97 3.61
CA PRO A 191 14.92 -15.88 4.44
C PRO A 191 14.01 -16.75 3.57
N ARG A 192 14.01 -18.07 3.81
CA ARG A 192 13.07 -19.00 3.19
C ARG A 192 11.63 -18.61 3.55
N CYS A 193 10.81 -18.33 2.55
CA CYS A 193 9.35 -18.31 2.72
C CYS A 193 8.88 -19.74 2.99
N VAL A 194 8.73 -20.12 4.27
CA VAL A 194 8.04 -21.35 4.66
C VAL A 194 6.54 -21.05 4.61
N GLY A 195 5.87 -21.53 3.57
CA GLY A 195 4.41 -21.56 3.54
C GLY A 195 3.92 -22.61 4.55
N GLN A 196 3.36 -22.17 5.67
CA GLN A 196 2.56 -23.03 6.54
C GLN A 196 1.10 -22.90 6.15
N SER A 197 0.56 -23.93 5.51
CA SER A 197 -0.88 -24.16 5.46
C SER A 197 -1.31 -24.80 6.79
N SER A 198 -2.12 -24.13 7.60
CA SER A 198 -2.88 -24.79 8.67
C SER A 198 -4.38 -24.57 8.45
N THR A 199 -5.09 -25.67 8.23
CA THR A 199 -6.55 -25.75 8.00
C THR A 199 -7.36 -25.86 9.30
N THR A 200 -6.77 -25.57 10.46
CA THR A 200 -7.47 -25.69 11.74
C THR A 200 -7.14 -24.53 12.66
N GLY A 201 -8.17 -23.74 12.98
CA GLY A 201 -8.07 -22.60 13.88
C GLY A 201 -7.67 -23.02 15.29
N ARG A 202 -6.43 -22.69 15.68
CA ARG A 202 -6.05 -22.48 17.08
C ARG A 202 -4.77 -21.63 17.14
N LEU A 203 -4.85 -20.46 17.77
CA LEU A 203 -3.73 -19.58 18.07
C LEU A 203 -2.75 -20.28 19.03
N GLN A 204 -1.50 -20.48 18.63
CA GLN A 204 -0.41 -20.77 19.57
C GLN A 204 0.84 -19.94 19.25
N ARG A 205 1.29 -19.22 20.28
CA ARG A 205 2.51 -18.41 20.31
C ARG A 205 3.74 -19.31 20.20
N CYS A 206 4.78 -18.86 19.50
CA CYS A 206 6.10 -19.50 19.56
C CYS A 206 7.10 -18.60 20.31
N SER A 207 7.57 -19.12 21.44
CA SER A 207 8.76 -18.69 22.17
C SER A 207 10.02 -19.25 21.49
N ALA A 208 11.12 -18.51 21.54
CA ALA A 208 12.44 -18.93 21.09
C ALA A 208 13.06 -19.99 22.02
N ALA A 209 13.72 -21.02 21.45
CA ALA A 209 15.05 -21.51 21.84
C ALA A 209 15.35 -22.94 21.34
N SER A 210 16.64 -23.13 21.03
CA SER A 210 17.45 -24.36 21.06
C SER A 210 17.65 -25.16 19.77
N ALA A 211 18.94 -25.21 19.41
CA ALA A 211 19.58 -26.06 18.43
C ALA A 211 19.47 -27.55 18.78
N LEU A 212 19.46 -28.42 17.76
CA LEU A 212 20.05 -29.78 17.83
C LEU A 212 20.24 -30.39 16.43
N SER A 213 21.33 -31.14 16.37
CA SER A 213 22.00 -31.94 15.32
C SER A 213 21.16 -32.55 14.19
N CYS A 214 21.72 -32.47 12.98
CA CYS A 214 21.27 -33.19 11.78
C CYS A 214 22.02 -34.53 11.68
N SER A 215 21.28 -35.65 11.67
CA SER A 215 21.77 -36.97 11.26
C SER A 215 20.91 -37.46 10.08
N LEU A 216 21.56 -37.73 8.95
CA LEU A 216 20.94 -38.31 7.74
C LEU A 216 20.96 -39.84 7.85
N PRO A 217 19.86 -40.56 7.54
CA PRO A 217 19.91 -41.99 7.26
C PRO A 217 20.27 -42.27 5.78
N PRO A 218 20.84 -43.45 5.48
CA PRO A 218 21.37 -43.78 4.16
C PRO A 218 20.27 -44.12 3.15
N ALA A 219 20.59 -43.92 1.88
CA ALA A 219 19.74 -44.18 0.73
C ALA A 219 19.38 -45.67 0.57
N SER A 220 18.10 -45.95 0.34
CA SER A 220 17.63 -47.18 -0.29
C SER A 220 16.78 -46.82 -1.50
N GLY A 221 17.26 -47.22 -2.69
CA GLY A 221 16.56 -47.03 -3.95
C GLY A 221 15.38 -47.99 -4.09
N ILE A 222 14.44 -47.63 -4.97
CA ILE A 222 13.57 -48.53 -5.75
C ILE A 222 13.13 -47.78 -7.02
N ALA A 223 13.01 -48.57 -8.08
CA ALA A 223 13.03 -48.25 -9.50
C ALA A 223 11.73 -47.65 -10.07
N CYS A 224 11.88 -47.10 -11.29
CA CYS A 224 10.80 -46.75 -12.23
C CYS A 224 9.83 -47.90 -12.50
N MET A 225 8.53 -47.58 -12.46
CA MET A 225 7.55 -47.82 -13.53
C MET A 225 6.49 -46.71 -13.47
#